data_AF-A0A662ZI01-F1
#
_entry.id   AF-A0A662ZI01-F1
#
_cell.length_a   1.000
_cell.length_b   1.000
_cell.length_c   1.000
_cell.angle_alpha   90.00
_cell.angle_beta   90.00
_cell.angle_gamma   90.00
#
_symmetry.space_group_name_H-M   'P 1'
#
loop_
_entity.id
_entity.type
_entity.pdbx_description
1 polymer ?
#
loop_
_entity_poly.entity_id
_entity_poly.type
_entity_poly.pdbx_seq_one_letter_code
_entity_poly.pdbx_strand_id
1 'polypeptide(L)' 'MTIQEQLIDKSKEAFVLAIEIYNKPSIKYRLEGFSFFICNAWELMLRLIS' A
#
# COMPACT_ATOMS: atom_id res chain seq x y z
N MET A 1 3.97 20.39 4.85
CA MET A 1 3.36 19.18 4.27
C MET A 1 1.99 19.01 4.91
N THR A 2 0.94 18.97 4.10
CA THR A 2 -0.44 18.81 4.57
C THR A 2 -0.72 17.35 4.94
N ILE A 3 -1.81 17.12 5.68
CA ILE A 3 -2.26 15.75 5.98
C ILE A 3 -2.60 15.00 4.69
N GLN A 4 -3.18 15.68 3.69
CA GLN A 4 -3.46 15.09 2.38
C GLN A 4 -2.19 14.63 1.67
N GLU A 5 -1.15 15.47 1.62
CA GLU A 5 0.15 15.09 1.04
C GLU A 5 0.75 13.87 1.76
N GLN A 6 0.68 13.84 3.09
CA GLN A 6 1.14 12.68 3.89
C GLN A 6 0.37 11.39 3.58
N LEU A 7 -0.94 11.46 3.38
CA LEU A 7 -1.78 10.29 3.05
C LEU A 7 -1.49 9.79 1.63
N ILE A 8 -1.29 10.70 0.67
CA ILE A 8 -0.90 10.36 -0.70
C ILE A 8 0.45 9.63 -0.70
N ASP A 9 1.44 10.16 0.00
CA ASP A 9 2.78 9.56 0.02
C ASP A 9 2.77 8.18 0.69
N LYS A 10 2.05 8.02 1.80
CA LYS A 10 1.87 6.70 2.44
C LYS A 10 1.12 5.71 1.55
N SER A 11 0.12 6.16 0.79
CA SER A 11 -0.59 5.30 -0.17
C SER A 11 0.34 4.80 -1.27
N LYS A 12 1.19 5.69 -1.83
CA LYS A 12 2.18 5.33 -2.85
C LYS A 12 3.20 4.32 -2.30
N GLU A 13 3.74 4.56 -1.10
CA GLU A 13 4.67 3.64 -0.45
C GLU A 13 4.04 2.26 -0.23
N ALA A 14 2.81 2.21 0.31
CA ALA A 14 2.08 0.96 0.51
C ALA A 14 1.83 0.21 -0.81
N PHE A 15 1.52 0.94 -1.89
CA PHE A 15 1.31 0.36 -3.21
C PHE A 15 2.60 -0.26 -3.79
N VAL A 16 3.73 0.45 -3.69
CA VAL A 16 5.03 -0.05 -4.14
C VAL A 16 5.43 -1.30 -3.35
N LEU A 17 5.29 -1.26 -2.02
CA LEU A 17 5.61 -2.39 -1.15
C LEU A 17 4.75 -3.63 -1.45
N ALA A 18 3.47 -3.44 -1.79
CA ALA A 18 2.62 -4.53 -2.23
C ALA A 18 3.24 -5.24 -3.46
N ILE A 19 3.63 -4.47 -4.49
CA ILE A 19 4.24 -5.01 -5.71
C ILE A 19 5.56 -5.73 -5.41
N GLU A 20 6.41 -5.15 -4.56
CA GLU A 20 7.68 -5.77 -4.16
C GLU A 20 7.46 -7.12 -3.48
N ILE A 21 6.48 -7.21 -2.57
CA ILE A 21 6.12 -8.47 -1.89
C ILE A 21 5.60 -9.49 -2.90
N TYR A 22 4.70 -9.08 -3.80
CA TYR A 22 4.16 -9.97 -4.83
C TYR A 22 5.25 -10.59 -5.71
N ASN A 23 6.25 -9.79 -6.08
CA ASN A 23 7.35 -10.20 -6.95
C ASN A 23 8.50 -10.91 -6.23
N LYS A 24 8.47 -11.06 -4.90
CA LYS A 24 9.53 -11.72 -4.14
C LYS A 24 9.14 -13.15 -3.77
N PRO A 25 9.45 -14.16 -4.62
CA PRO A 25 8.95 -15.52 -4.45
C PRO A 25 9.44 -16.23 -3.17
N SER A 26 10.55 -15.77 -2.59
CA SER A 26 11.10 -16.30 -1.34
C SER A 26 10.26 -15.93 -0.10
N ILE A 27 9.34 -14.97 -0.20
CA ILE A 27 8.43 -14.63 0.89
C ILE A 27 7.29 -15.65 0.92
N LYS A 28 7.23 -16.43 2.00
CA LYS A 28 6.07 -17.27 2.32
C LYS A 28 4.90 -16.34 2.70
N TYR A 29 3.71 -16.64 2.19
CA TYR A 29 2.50 -15.80 2.34
C TYR A 29 2.55 -14.45 1.59
N ARG A 30 3.27 -14.38 0.46
CA ARG A 30 3.36 -13.16 -0.35
C ARG A 30 2.02 -12.65 -0.88
N LEU A 31 1.04 -13.53 -1.11
CA LEU A 31 -0.27 -13.12 -1.60
C LEU A 31 -1.07 -12.41 -0.50
N GLU A 32 -0.99 -12.91 0.73
CA GLU A 32 -1.59 -12.31 1.92
C GLU A 32 -0.91 -10.97 2.23
N GLY A 33 0.43 -10.94 2.19
CA GLY A 33 1.19 -9.69 2.34
C GLY A 33 0.83 -8.66 1.27
N PHE A 34 0.78 -9.06 0.00
CA PHE A 34 0.32 -8.20 -1.09
C PHE A 34 -1.09 -7.67 -0.82
N SER A 35 -2.02 -8.56 -0.46
CA SER A 35 -3.43 -8.22 -0.21
C SER A 35 -3.58 -7.21 0.94
N PHE A 36 -2.79 -7.37 2.01
CA PHE A 36 -2.78 -6.42 3.12
C PHE A 36 -2.32 -5.02 2.68
N PHE A 37 -1.17 -4.93 1.99
CA PHE A 37 -0.61 -3.65 1.59
C PHE A 37 -1.40 -2.95 0.49
N ILE A 38 -1.95 -3.70 -0.48
CA ILE A 38 -2.78 -3.11 -1.54
C ILE A 38 -4.10 -2.57 -0.96
N CYS A 39 -4.76 -3.31 -0.05
CA CYS A 39 -5.97 -2.80 0.61
C CYS A 39 -5.69 -1.54 1.42
N ASN A 40 -4.57 -1.49 2.17
CA ASN A 40 -4.16 -0.30 2.91
C ASN A 40 -3.87 0.90 1.98
N ALA A 41 -3.21 0.68 0.84
CA ALA A 41 -2.95 1.75 -0.13
C ALA A 41 -4.26 2.37 -0.64
N TRP A 42 -5.26 1.53 -0.95
CA TRP A 42 -6.58 1.98 -1.40
C TRP A 42 -7.37 2.66 -0.28
N GLU A 43 -7.32 2.15 0.95
CA GLU A 43 -7.97 2.80 2.09
C GLU A 43 -7.43 4.21 2.35
N LEU A 44 -6.10 4.40 2.26
CA LEU A 44 -5.47 5.71 2.38
C LEU A 44 -5.88 6.66 1.24
N MET A 45 -6.04 6.16 0.01
CA MET A 45 -6.56 6.94 -1.12
C MET A 45 -8.03 7.33 -0.93
N LEU A 46 -8.88 6.43 -0.43
CA LEU A 46 -10.29 6.73 -0.19
C LEU A 46 -10.47 7.73 0.95
N ARG A 47 -9.64 7.64 2.01
CA ARG A 47 -9.59 8.64 3.10
C ARG A 47 -9.15 10.03 2.65
N LEU A 48 -8.50 10.14 1.48
CA LEU A 48 -8.16 11.44 0.89
C LEU A 48 -9.39 12.18 0.33
N ILE A 49 -10.35 11.40 -0.16
CA ILE A 49 -11.53 11.88 -0.90
C ILE A 49 -12.70 12.16 0.05
N SER A 50 -12.76 11.41 1.15
CA SER A 50 -13.70 11.62 2.26
C SER A 50 -13.36 12.83 3.10
#